data_AF-A0A6B3HRG3-F1
#
_entry.id   AF-A0A6B3HRG3-F1
#
_cell.length_a   1.000
_cell.length_b   1.000
_cell.length_c   1.000
_cell.angle_alpha   90.00
_cell.angle_beta   90.00
_cell.angle_gamma   90.00
#
_symmetry.space_group_name_H-M   'P 1'
#
loop_
_entity.id
_entity.type
_entity.pdbx_description
1 polymer ?
#
loop_
_entity_poly.entity_id
_entity_poly.type
_entity_poly.pdbx_seq_one_letter_code
_entity_poly.pdbx_strand_id
1 'polypeptide(L)'
;EGRAGLYRKANARDRAAESLRAAARTRIARLADVTAREAHTSAVLLPAVSTRTTTTGDELSTLLFGPAPATDAALVLLAEHLDALEREVRTS
;
A
#
# COMPACT_ATOMS: atom_id res chain seq x y z
N GLU A 1 -20.85 -16.11 24.70
CA GLU A 1 -20.86 -15.55 23.32
C GLU A 1 -19.77 -14.48 23.23
N GLY A 2 -19.07 -14.32 22.08
CA GLY A 2 -18.23 -13.11 21.89
C GLY A 2 -16.71 -13.30 21.73
N ARG A 3 -16.28 -14.13 20.78
CA ARG A 3 -14.92 -14.05 20.18
C ARG A 3 -14.95 -14.16 18.66
N ALA A 4 -15.89 -14.94 18.11
CA ALA A 4 -16.04 -15.16 16.67
C ALA A 4 -16.32 -13.88 15.84
N GLY A 5 -16.99 -12.88 16.42
CA GLY A 5 -17.30 -11.63 15.71
C GLY A 5 -16.08 -10.73 15.48
N LEU A 6 -15.12 -10.73 16.40
CA LEU A 6 -13.92 -9.87 16.32
C LEU A 6 -12.94 -10.38 15.27
N TYR A 7 -12.73 -11.70 15.19
CA TYR A 7 -11.89 -12.30 14.17
C TYR A 7 -12.43 -12.07 12.75
N ARG A 8 -13.75 -12.06 12.54
CA ARG A 8 -14.32 -11.77 11.21
C ARG A 8 -14.04 -10.34 10.76
N LYS A 9 -14.16 -9.36 11.66
CA LYS A 9 -13.84 -7.96 11.35
C LYS A 9 -12.35 -7.77 11.10
N ALA A 10 -11.48 -8.42 11.85
CA ALA A 10 -10.04 -8.37 11.63
C ALA A 10 -9.64 -8.93 10.26
N ASN A 11 -10.17 -10.08 9.86
CA ASN A 11 -9.92 -10.66 8.54
C ASN A 11 -10.44 -9.79 7.39
N ALA A 12 -11.59 -9.13 7.54
CA ALA A 12 -12.12 -8.23 6.52
C ALA A 12 -11.19 -7.03 6.29
N ARG A 13 -10.60 -6.46 7.35
CA ARG A 13 -9.66 -5.33 7.27
C ARG A 13 -8.35 -5.71 6.62
N ASP A 14 -7.80 -6.86 6.99
CA ASP A 14 -6.58 -7.38 6.36
C ASP A 14 -6.75 -7.51 4.84
N ARG A 15 -7.85 -8.13 4.41
CA ARG A 15 -8.21 -8.24 2.99
C ARG A 15 -8.41 -6.88 2.32
N ALA A 16 -9.06 -5.94 3.00
CA ALA A 16 -9.25 -4.59 2.48
C ALA A 16 -7.92 -3.85 2.32
N ALA A 17 -7.03 -3.92 3.31
CA ALA A 17 -5.72 -3.30 3.27
C ALA A 17 -4.85 -3.87 2.15
N GLU A 18 -4.82 -5.20 2.00
CA GLU A 18 -4.07 -5.85 0.92
C GLU A 18 -4.65 -5.49 -0.44
N SER A 19 -5.98 -5.42 -0.58
CA SER A 19 -6.62 -5.02 -1.83
C SER A 19 -6.28 -3.57 -2.22
N LEU A 20 -6.32 -2.64 -1.26
CA LEU A 20 -5.91 -1.25 -1.47
C LEU A 20 -4.44 -1.16 -1.88
N ARG A 21 -3.54 -1.85 -1.17
CA ARG A 21 -2.10 -1.89 -1.50
C ARG A 21 -1.83 -2.51 -2.85
N ALA A 22 -2.49 -3.61 -3.20
CA ALA A 22 -2.34 -4.26 -4.51
C ALA A 22 -2.77 -3.34 -5.65
N ALA A 23 -3.90 -2.65 -5.49
CA ALA A 23 -4.38 -1.66 -6.46
C ALA A 23 -3.41 -0.48 -6.59
N ALA A 24 -2.97 0.10 -5.46
CA ALA A 24 -2.02 1.21 -5.44
C ALA A 24 -0.69 0.83 -6.08
N ARG A 25 -0.09 -0.32 -5.71
CA ARG A 25 1.15 -0.84 -6.31
C ARG A 25 1.04 -0.98 -7.82
N THR A 26 -0.08 -1.49 -8.32
CA THR A 26 -0.31 -1.64 -9.77
C THR A 26 -0.37 -0.30 -10.49
N ARG A 27 -1.02 0.71 -9.90
CA ARG A 27 -1.10 2.06 -10.48
C ARG A 27 0.25 2.78 -10.44
N ILE A 28 0.92 2.74 -9.30
CA ILE A 28 2.25 3.30 -9.10
C ILE A 28 3.26 2.65 -10.05
N ALA A 29 3.21 1.33 -10.23
CA ALA A 29 4.10 0.63 -11.16
C ALA A 29 3.94 1.14 -12.61
N ARG A 30 2.71 1.37 -13.07
CA ARG A 30 2.47 1.97 -14.40
C ARG A 30 3.07 3.37 -14.52
N LEU A 31 3.00 4.17 -13.47
CA LEU A 31 3.61 5.48 -13.46
C LEU A 31 5.14 5.34 -13.50
N ALA A 32 5.71 4.45 -12.70
CA ALA A 32 7.15 4.21 -12.55
C ALA A 32 7.82 3.38 -13.68
N ASP A 33 7.09 3.05 -14.76
CA ASP A 33 7.56 2.18 -15.86
C ASP A 33 7.92 0.73 -15.43
N VAL A 34 7.26 0.24 -14.37
CA VAL A 34 7.43 -1.12 -13.83
C VAL A 34 6.27 -2.01 -14.26
N THR A 35 6.55 -3.28 -14.54
CA THR A 35 5.52 -4.24 -14.92
C THR A 35 4.58 -4.56 -13.75
N ALA A 36 3.31 -4.88 -14.03
CA ALA A 36 2.35 -5.25 -12.98
C ALA A 36 2.79 -6.49 -12.18
N ARG A 37 3.60 -7.38 -12.79
CA ARG A 37 4.17 -8.54 -12.11
C ARG A 37 5.21 -8.12 -11.07
N GLU A 38 6.03 -7.13 -11.40
CA GLU A 38 7.09 -6.61 -10.53
C GLU A 38 6.57 -5.60 -9.50
N ALA A 39 5.38 -5.04 -9.71
CA ALA A 39 4.70 -4.17 -8.74
C ALA A 39 4.55 -4.83 -7.36
N HIS A 40 4.46 -6.17 -7.30
CA HIS A 40 4.35 -6.92 -6.06
C HIS A 40 5.70 -7.32 -5.45
N THR A 41 6.81 -6.90 -6.05
CA THR A 41 8.17 -7.17 -5.58
C THR A 41 8.76 -5.88 -5.01
N SER A 42 8.91 -5.81 -3.68
CA SER A 42 9.46 -4.63 -3.00
C SER A 42 10.84 -4.24 -3.52
N ALA A 43 11.71 -5.22 -3.78
CA ALA A 43 13.06 -4.99 -4.31
C ALA A 43 13.10 -4.32 -5.69
N VAL A 44 12.01 -4.38 -6.47
CA VAL A 44 11.90 -3.73 -7.79
C VAL A 44 11.08 -2.45 -7.72
N LEU A 45 9.93 -2.49 -7.05
CA LEU A 45 9.05 -1.33 -6.96
C LEU A 45 9.65 -0.19 -6.13
N LEU A 46 10.24 -0.48 -4.97
CA LEU A 46 10.75 0.55 -4.07
C LEU A 46 11.83 1.43 -4.73
N PRO A 47 12.90 0.90 -5.35
CA PRO A 47 13.88 1.76 -6.01
C PRO A 47 13.29 2.56 -7.19
N ALA A 48 12.36 1.97 -7.96
CA ALA A 48 11.70 2.67 -9.06
C ALA A 48 10.84 3.84 -8.56
N VAL A 49 10.17 3.68 -7.41
CA VAL A 49 9.36 4.73 -6.78
C VAL A 49 10.25 5.77 -6.12
N SER A 50 11.26 5.36 -5.34
CA SER A 50 12.19 6.27 -4.65
C SER A 50 12.94 7.25 -5.57
N THR A 51 13.08 6.94 -6.86
CA THR A 51 13.66 7.89 -7.84
C THR A 51 12.71 9.02 -8.24
N ARG A 52 11.42 8.87 -7.95
CA ARG A 52 10.32 9.79 -8.32
C ARG A 52 9.59 10.38 -7.12
N THR A 53 10.06 10.13 -5.89
CA THR A 53 9.45 10.68 -4.67
C THR A 53 10.54 11.09 -3.71
N THR A 54 10.19 12.01 -2.80
CA THR A 54 11.09 12.38 -1.69
C THR A 54 10.91 11.50 -0.44
N THR A 55 9.89 10.63 -0.45
CA THR A 55 9.59 9.68 0.63
C THR A 55 10.70 8.65 0.77
N THR A 56 11.07 8.34 2.02
CA THR A 56 12.14 7.39 2.30
C THR A 56 11.75 5.94 1.96
N GLY A 57 12.72 5.12 1.54
CA GLY A 57 12.47 3.73 1.13
C GLY A 57 11.85 2.85 2.23
N ASP A 58 12.13 3.14 3.50
CA ASP A 58 11.54 2.42 4.65
C ASP A 58 10.06 2.75 4.83
N GLU A 59 9.68 4.03 4.69
CA GLU A 59 8.29 4.47 4.71
C GLU A 59 7.50 3.90 3.54
N LEU A 60 8.08 3.92 2.33
CA LEU A 60 7.48 3.30 1.14
C LEU A 60 7.26 1.79 1.35
N SER A 61 8.25 1.10 1.93
CA SER A 61 8.15 -0.33 2.25
C SER A 61 7.01 -0.60 3.21
N THR A 62 6.93 0.15 4.31
CA THR A 62 5.86 0.01 5.31
C THR A 62 4.48 0.33 4.74
N LEU A 63 4.38 1.34 3.87
CA LEU A 63 3.12 1.75 3.29
C LEU A 63 2.59 0.71 2.27
N LEU A 64 3.47 0.21 1.39
CA LEU A 64 3.10 -0.67 0.27
C LEU A 64 3.13 -2.16 0.61
N PHE A 65 3.98 -2.58 1.56
CA PHE A 65 4.23 -3.99 1.90
C PHE A 65 4.14 -4.27 3.41
N GLY A 66 3.82 -3.27 4.24
CA GLY A 66 3.75 -3.43 5.68
C GLY A 66 2.51 -4.19 6.18
N PRO A 67 2.41 -4.38 7.51
CA PRO A 67 1.34 -5.15 8.14
C PRO A 67 -0.05 -4.50 7.93
N ALA A 68 -1.10 -5.28 8.13
CA ALA A 68 -2.47 -4.78 8.09
C ALA A 68 -2.75 -3.81 9.24
N PRO A 69 -3.56 -2.75 9.00
CA PRO A 69 -3.96 -1.81 10.02
C PRO A 69 -4.84 -2.49 11.09
N ALA A 70 -4.58 -2.17 12.36
CA ALA A 70 -5.30 -2.77 13.49
C ALA A 70 -6.75 -2.25 13.63
N THR A 71 -7.06 -1.10 13.04
CA THR A 71 -8.37 -0.42 13.16
C THR A 71 -8.88 0.06 11.80
N ASP A 72 -10.20 0.25 11.69
CA ASP A 72 -10.83 0.81 10.49
C ASP A 72 -10.33 2.25 10.22
N ALA A 73 -10.06 3.04 11.26
CA ALA A 73 -9.47 4.36 11.12
C ALA A 73 -8.07 4.31 10.51
N ALA A 74 -7.24 3.37 10.95
CA ALA A 74 -5.91 3.15 10.36
C ALA A 74 -6.00 2.63 8.92
N LEU A 75 -7.05 1.89 8.56
CA LEU A 75 -7.31 1.49 7.18
C LEU A 75 -7.65 2.69 6.28
N VAL A 76 -8.47 3.63 6.77
CA VAL A 76 -8.77 4.87 6.05
C VAL A 76 -7.50 5.70 5.88
N LEU A 77 -6.71 5.90 6.94
CA LEU A 77 -5.44 6.62 6.85
C LEU A 77 -4.46 5.95 5.87
N LEU A 78 -4.40 4.62 5.85
CA LEU A 78 -3.60 3.89 4.87
C LEU A 78 -4.05 4.21 3.43
N ALA A 79 -5.35 4.25 3.16
CA ALA A 79 -5.87 4.58 1.84
C ALA A 79 -5.47 6.01 1.41
N GLU A 80 -5.60 6.98 2.31
CA GLU A 80 -5.22 8.37 2.07
C GLU A 80 -3.72 8.51 1.77
N HIS A 81 -2.87 7.85 2.57
CA HIS A 81 -1.42 7.86 2.33
C HIS A 81 -1.03 7.20 1.01
N LEU A 82 -1.69 6.10 0.62
CA LEU A 82 -1.47 5.45 -0.68
C LEU A 82 -1.88 6.36 -1.85
N ASP A 83 -3.01 7.06 -1.73
CA ASP A 83 -3.48 8.00 -2.76
C ASP A 83 -2.56 9.22 -2.87
N ALA A 84 -2.09 9.76 -1.73
CA ALA A 84 -1.12 10.84 -1.70
C ALA A 84 0.21 10.44 -2.37
N LEU A 85 0.72 9.24 -2.08
CA LEU A 85 1.92 8.71 -2.72
C LEU A 85 1.71 8.54 -4.24
N GLU A 86 0.58 8.00 -4.68
CA GLU A 86 0.26 7.87 -6.11
C GLU A 86 0.25 9.24 -6.81
N ARG A 87 -0.31 10.26 -6.15
CA ARG A 87 -0.32 11.63 -6.67
C ARG A 87 1.09 12.21 -6.76
N GLU A 88 1.92 12.04 -5.73
CA GLU A 88 3.32 12.51 -5.73
C GLU A 88 4.08 11.91 -6.91
N VAL A 89 4.02 10.57 -7.09
CA VAL A 89 4.67 9.86 -8.21
C VAL A 89 4.17 10.33 -9.58
N ARG A 90 2.90 10.77 -9.67
CA ARG A 90 2.32 11.31 -10.91
C ARG A 90 2.79 12.73 -11.22
N THR A 91 3.01 13.54 -10.20
CA THR A 91 3.37 14.96 -10.33
C THR A 91 4.87 15.22 -10.39
N SER A 92 5.69 14.25 -10.01
CA SER A 92 7.15 14.29 -10.10
C SER A 92 7.72 13.98 -11.48
#